data_AF-A0A6I6MQG8-F1
#
_entry.id   AF-A0A6I6MQG8-F1
#
_cell.length_a   1.000
_cell.length_b   1.000
_cell.length_c   1.000
_cell.angle_alpha   90.00
_cell.angle_beta   90.00
_cell.angle_gamma   90.00
#
_symmetry.space_group_name_H-M   'P 1'
#
loop_
_entity.id
_entity.type
_entity.pdbx_description
1 polymer ?
#
loop_
_entity_poly.entity_id
_entity_poly.type
_entity_poly.pdbx_seq_one_letter_code
_entity_poly.pdbx_strand_id
1 'polypeptide(L)' 'MLREGAGAPPKETDVTQVELAERLGKPQPFISSIEQGVRRVDLIEFYAIARALKLSSELLFAEVVRKLPRNVEI' A
#
# COMPACT_ATOMS: atom_id res chain seq x y z
N MET A 1 -1.75 10.06 3.19
CA MET A 1 -0.87 8.98 2.69
C MET A 1 0.41 9.64 2.22
N LEU A 2 1.51 9.16 2.81
CA LEU A 2 2.93 9.53 2.69
C LEU A 2 3.25 10.78 1.84
N ARG A 3 3.38 11.93 2.52
CA ARG A 3 3.94 13.16 1.95
C ARG A 3 5.43 13.19 2.21
N GLU A 4 6.23 13.48 1.18
CA GLU A 4 7.60 13.96 1.37
C GLU A 4 7.57 15.25 2.20
N GLY A 5 8.35 15.29 3.27
CA GLY A 5 8.47 16.45 4.13
C GLY A 5 9.23 16.11 5.41
N ALA A 6 10.54 16.34 5.39
CA ALA A 6 11.41 16.30 6.56
C ALA A 6 10.85 17.15 7.71
N GLY A 7 10.71 16.57 8.92
CA GLY A 7 10.38 17.37 10.10
C GLY A 7 9.69 16.70 11.30
N ALA A 8 9.47 15.39 11.35
CA ALA A 8 8.93 14.72 12.54
C ALA A 8 9.61 13.36 12.78
N PRO A 9 9.76 12.91 14.05
CA PRO A 9 10.31 11.59 14.33
C PRO A 9 9.42 10.52 13.70
N PRO A 10 9.99 9.53 13.00
CA PRO A 10 9.20 8.51 12.32
C PRO A 10 8.41 7.71 13.34
N LYS A 11 7.09 7.61 13.13
CA LYS A 11 6.27 6.57 13.78
C LYS A 11 6.69 5.23 13.18
N GLU A 12 6.48 4.13 13.88
CA GLU A 12 6.89 2.77 13.49
C GLU A 12 6.38 2.30 12.09
N THR A 13 5.57 3.11 11.40
CA THR A 13 4.97 2.85 10.09
C THR A 13 5.39 3.81 8.97
N ASP A 14 6.33 4.75 9.17
CA ASP A 14 6.79 5.65 8.10
C ASP A 14 7.76 4.92 7.16
N VAL A 15 7.20 4.11 6.25
CA VAL A 15 7.92 3.53 5.11
C VAL A 15 7.68 4.44 3.91
N THR A 16 8.74 4.97 3.31
CA THR A 16 8.66 5.78 2.09
C THR A 16 8.31 4.93 0.87
N GLN A 17 7.83 5.57 -0.21
CA GLN A 17 7.55 4.87 -1.48
C GLN A 17 8.80 4.18 -2.04
N VAL A 18 9.98 4.80 -1.88
CA VAL A 18 11.27 4.23 -2.31
C VAL A 18 11.59 2.98 -1.52
N GLU A 19 11.54 3.05 -0.18
CA GLU A 19 11.83 1.90 0.68
C GLU A 19 10.83 0.75 0.47
N LEU A 20 9.54 1.05 0.26
CA LEU A 20 8.54 0.02 -0.05
C LEU A 20 8.83 -0.64 -1.41
N ALA A 21 9.21 0.16 -2.42
CA ALA A 21 9.58 -0.35 -3.73
C ALA A 21 10.83 -1.25 -3.66
N GLU A 22 11.84 -0.85 -2.90
CA GLU A 22 13.05 -1.64 -2.63
C GLU A 22 12.72 -2.98 -1.96
N ARG A 23 11.88 -2.97 -0.91
CA ARG A 23 11.42 -4.20 -0.23
C ARG A 23 10.70 -5.17 -1.16
N LEU A 24 10.05 -4.64 -2.21
CA LEU A 24 9.28 -5.43 -3.18
C LEU A 24 10.08 -5.78 -4.44
N GLY A 25 11.32 -5.31 -4.58
CA GLY A 25 12.12 -5.48 -5.80
C GLY A 25 11.47 -4.81 -7.01
N LYS A 26 10.81 -3.67 -6.81
CA LYS A 26 10.09 -2.90 -7.82
C LYS A 26 10.68 -1.48 -7.96
N PRO A 27 10.52 -0.82 -9.11
CA PRO A 27 10.89 0.58 -9.25
C PRO A 27 9.90 1.47 -8.49
N GLN A 28 10.34 2.59 -7.91
CA GLN A 28 9.46 3.50 -7.15
C GLN A 28 8.17 3.94 -7.90
N PRO A 29 8.18 4.16 -9.24
CA PRO A 29 6.96 4.42 -10.00
C PRO A 29 5.88 3.33 -9.89
N PHE A 30 6.25 2.08 -9.59
CA PHE A 30 5.28 1.03 -9.28
C PHE A 30 4.41 1.44 -8.08
N ILE A 31 5.01 1.89 -6.98
CA ILE A 31 4.30 2.34 -5.77
C ILE A 31 3.56 3.65 -6.02
N SER A 32 4.20 4.61 -6.68
CA SER A 32 3.56 5.89 -7.03
C SER A 32 2.28 5.69 -7.86
N SER A 33 2.33 4.82 -8.87
CA SER A 33 1.16 4.52 -9.73
C SER A 33 0.01 3.85 -8.98
N ILE A 34 0.32 3.05 -7.95
CA ILE A 34 -0.68 2.43 -7.06
C ILE A 34 -1.33 3.48 -6.18
N GLU A 35 -0.53 4.34 -5.53
CA GLU A 35 -1.04 5.37 -4.62
C GLU A 35 -1.85 6.44 -5.34
N GLN A 36 -1.52 6.73 -6.59
CA GLN A 36 -2.29 7.63 -7.46
C GLN A 36 -3.57 6.98 -8.02
N GLY A 37 -3.77 5.68 -7.81
CA GLY A 37 -4.92 4.94 -8.35
C GLY A 37 -4.88 4.71 -9.86
N VAL A 38 -3.77 5.01 -10.52
CA VAL A 38 -3.55 4.79 -11.97
C VAL A 38 -3.39 3.29 -12.25
N ARG A 39 -2.78 2.56 -11.31
CA ARG A 39 -2.52 1.14 -11.42
C ARG A 39 -3.35 0.35 -10.41
N ARG A 40 -4.06 -0.67 -10.89
CA ARG A 40 -4.73 -1.64 -10.04
C ARG A 40 -3.72 -2.60 -9.41
N VAL A 41 -4.02 -3.06 -8.20
CA VAL A 41 -3.23 -4.03 -7.45
C VAL A 41 -3.98 -5.36 -7.47
N ASP A 42 -3.32 -6.44 -7.91
CA ASP A 42 -3.90 -7.78 -7.79
C ASP A 42 -3.75 -8.34 -6.37
N LEU A 43 -4.39 -9.47 -6.06
CA LEU A 43 -4.39 -10.03 -4.71
C LEU A 43 -3.00 -10.47 -4.22
N ILE A 44 -2.13 -10.95 -5.10
CA ILE A 44 -0.77 -11.38 -4.75
C ILE A 44 0.10 -10.15 -4.46
N GLU A 45 -0.03 -9.10 -5.26
CA GLU A 45 0.63 -7.81 -5.03
C GLU A 45 0.16 -7.17 -3.73
N PHE A 46 -1.15 -7.20 -3.45
CA PHE A 46 -1.70 -6.73 -2.18
C PHE A 46 -1.10 -7.47 -0.99
N TYR A 47 -1.02 -8.81 -1.06
CA TYR A 47 -0.39 -9.62 -0.03
C TYR A 47 1.09 -9.26 0.16
N ALA A 48 1.85 -9.12 -0.93
CA ALA A 48 3.25 -8.75 -0.87
C ALA A 48 3.46 -7.36 -0.23
N ILE A 49 2.64 -6.37 -0.60
CA ILE A 49 2.66 -5.02 -0.02
C ILE A 49 2.37 -5.07 1.48
N ALA A 50 1.34 -5.80 1.91
CA ALA A 50 1.00 -5.94 3.33
C ALA A 50 2.17 -6.53 4.13
N ARG A 51 2.82 -7.57 3.61
CA ARG A 51 3.99 -8.20 4.24
C ARG A 51 5.21 -7.27 4.29
N ALA A 52 5.47 -6.52 3.21
CA ALA A 52 6.57 -5.55 3.17
C ALA A 52 6.37 -4.39 4.17
N LEU A 53 5.11 -4.06 4.49
CA LEU A 53 4.72 -3.09 5.52
C LEU A 53 4.61 -3.70 6.92
N LYS A 54 4.86 -5.01 7.08
CA LYS A 54 4.71 -5.75 8.35
C LYS A 54 3.27 -5.67 8.92
N LEU A 55 2.28 -5.64 8.03
CA LEU A 55 0.85 -5.62 8.37
C LEU A 55 0.21 -6.99 8.10
N SER A 56 -0.89 -7.28 8.78
CA SER A 56 -1.75 -8.43 8.46
C SER A 56 -2.56 -8.12 7.20
N SER A 57 -2.39 -8.93 6.15
CA SER A 57 -3.18 -8.85 4.92
C SER A 57 -4.67 -9.07 5.19
N GLU A 58 -5.01 -9.92 6.15
CA GLU A 58 -6.38 -10.26 6.52
C GLU A 58 -7.10 -9.06 7.14
N LEU A 59 -6.46 -8.38 8.10
CA LEU A 59 -7.00 -7.18 8.73
C LEU A 59 -7.10 -6.01 7.74
N LEU A 60 -6.09 -5.84 6.89
CA LEU A 60 -6.11 -4.80 5.86
C LEU A 60 -7.22 -5.05 4.84
N PHE A 61 -7.40 -6.30 4.40
CA PHE A 61 -8.46 -6.65 3.45
C PHE A 61 -9.84 -6.49 4.09
N ALA A 62 -10.01 -6.87 5.36
CA ALA A 62 -11.25 -6.63 6.09
C ALA A 62 -11.61 -5.13 6.13
N GLU A 63 -10.62 -4.25 6.30
CA GLU A 63 -10.83 -2.79 6.25
C GLU A 63 -11.21 -2.29 4.86
N VAL A 64 -10.64 -2.86 3.79
CA VAL A 64 -11.06 -2.57 2.41
C VAL A 64 -12.51 -2.99 2.21
N VAL A 65 -12.88 -4.22 2.58
CA VAL A 65 -14.24 -4.76 2.43
C VAL A 65 -15.28 -3.90 3.16
N ARG A 66 -14.97 -3.37 4.35
CA ARG A 66 -15.87 -2.45 5.07
C ARG A 66 -16.21 -1.18 4.30
N LYS A 67 -15.32 -0.73 3.40
CA LYS A 67 -15.46 0.51 2.62
C LYS A 67 -16.03 0.27 1.22
N LEU A 68 -16.05 -0.97 0.75
CA LEU A 68 -16.60 -1.30 -0.56
C LEU A 68 -18.13 -1.13 -0.56
N PRO A 69 -18.72 -0.74 -1.69
CA PRO A 69 -20.17 -0.71 -1.84
C PRO A 69 -20.75 -2.12 -1.67
N ARG A 70 -21.96 -2.22 -1.12
CA ARG A 70 -22.64 -3.51 -0.90
C ARG A 70 -22.94 -4.26 -2.20
N ASN A 71 -23.14 -3.52 -3.29
CA ASN A 71 -23.37 -4.06 -4.62
C ASN A 71 -22.19 -3.66 -5.50
N VAL A 72 -21.60 -4.65 -6.17
CA VAL A 72 -20.49 -4.47 -7.12
C VAL A 72 -20.95 -5.06 -8.45
N GLU A 73 -20.96 -4.26 -9.51
CA GLU A 73 -21.15 -4.74 -10.88
C GLU A 73 -19.76 -5.05 -11.48
N ILE A 74 -19.65 -6.22 -12.12
CA ILE A 74 -18.41 -6.74 -12.73
C ILE A 74 -18.62 -6.92 -14.22
#